data_AF-T2S7Z1-F1
#
_entry.id   AF-T2S7Z1-F1
#
_cell.length_a   1.000
_cell.length_b   1.000
_cell.length_c   1.000
_cell.angle_alpha   90.00
_cell.angle_beta   90.00
_cell.angle_gamma   90.00
#
_symmetry.space_group_name_H-M   'P 1'
#
loop_
_entity.id
_entity.type
_entity.pdbx_description
1 polymer ?
#
loop_
_entity_poly.entity_id
_entity_poly.type
_entity_poly.pdbx_seq_one_letter_code
_entity_poly.pdbx_strand_id
1 'polypeptide(L)'
;MLVINALATKKIALRGSAYSMIGKRIEKPLMLELCKRCGILESHIDATNFKKDKKLEYDREVDFKLYNKDRSKVYRVEVKLMSKGNPESADAVIARDTDIFIAYTLSEQNKQQLESLNIVYLALKNNSNIILDFKKAL
;
A
#
# COMPACT_ATOMS: atom_id res chain seq x y z
N MET A 1 -26.29 -25.37 12.51
CA MET A 1 -25.83 -24.22 11.68
C MET A 1 -24.58 -23.50 12.21
N LEU A 2 -24.26 -23.51 13.51
CA LEU A 2 -23.08 -22.82 14.08
C LEU A 2 -21.71 -23.40 13.65
N VAL A 3 -21.58 -24.73 13.61
CA VAL A 3 -20.29 -25.41 13.33
C VAL A 3 -19.84 -25.22 11.88
N ILE A 4 -20.78 -25.26 10.93
CA ILE A 4 -20.49 -25.06 9.49
C ILE A 4 -20.02 -23.63 9.24
N ASN A 5 -20.67 -22.63 9.86
CA ASN A 5 -20.27 -21.23 9.75
C ASN A 5 -18.89 -21.00 10.36
N ALA A 6 -18.58 -21.58 11.52
CA ALA A 6 -17.26 -21.45 12.14
C ALA A 6 -16.12 -22.02 11.28
N LEU A 7 -16.34 -23.16 10.62
CA LEU A 7 -15.37 -23.78 9.71
C LEU A 7 -15.19 -22.96 8.42
N ALA A 8 -16.28 -22.45 7.86
CA ALA A 8 -16.24 -21.56 6.70
C ALA A 8 -15.47 -20.27 7.00
N THR A 9 -15.76 -19.61 8.13
CA THR A 9 -15.07 -18.39 8.58
C THR A 9 -13.58 -18.64 8.81
N LYS A 10 -13.20 -19.75 9.46
CA LYS A 10 -11.78 -20.10 9.65
C LYS A 10 -11.05 -20.35 8.34
N LYS A 11 -11.69 -21.04 7.38
CA LYS A 11 -11.12 -21.30 6.04
C LYS A 11 -10.93 -20.00 5.24
N ILE A 12 -11.86 -19.06 5.35
CA ILE A 12 -11.77 -17.73 4.74
C ILE A 12 -10.63 -16.92 5.37
N ALA A 13 -10.55 -16.90 6.70
CA ALA A 13 -9.49 -16.19 7.42
C ALA A 13 -8.09 -16.72 7.08
N LEU A 14 -7.92 -18.04 6.98
CA LEU A 14 -6.65 -18.67 6.59
C LEU A 14 -6.24 -18.34 5.16
N ARG A 15 -7.22 -18.27 4.24
CA ARG A 15 -6.96 -17.83 2.86
C ARG A 15 -6.57 -16.36 2.83
N GLY A 16 -7.29 -15.50 3.55
CA GLY A 16 -6.98 -14.07 3.65
C GLY A 16 -5.57 -13.81 4.20
N SER A 17 -5.16 -14.52 5.26
CA SER A 17 -3.81 -14.39 5.84
C SER A 17 -2.72 -14.87 4.89
N ALA A 18 -2.95 -15.98 4.17
CA ALA A 18 -2.02 -16.49 3.17
C ALA A 18 -1.83 -15.54 1.98
N TYR A 19 -2.91 -14.99 1.44
CA TYR A 19 -2.84 -14.01 0.34
C TYR A 19 -2.13 -12.71 0.76
N SER A 20 -2.35 -12.26 2.00
CA SER A 20 -1.64 -11.10 2.56
C SER A 20 -0.12 -11.35 2.67
N MET A 21 0.31 -12.52 3.15
CA MET A 21 1.74 -12.87 3.21
C MET A 21 2.38 -12.94 1.83
N ILE A 22 1.69 -13.50 0.84
CA ILE A 22 2.18 -13.57 -0.54
C ILE A 22 2.28 -12.16 -1.14
N GLY A 23 1.26 -11.31 -0.93
CA GLY A 23 1.26 -9.91 -1.34
C GLY A 23 2.46 -9.15 -0.79
N LYS A 24 2.67 -9.19 0.53
CA LYS A 24 3.79 -8.50 1.20
C LYS A 24 5.16 -8.96 0.68
N ARG A 25 5.31 -10.22 0.27
CA ARG A 25 6.55 -10.76 -0.34
C ARG A 25 6.85 -10.19 -1.73
N ILE A 26 5.85 -9.71 -2.46
CA ILE A 26 6.02 -9.14 -3.80
C ILE A 26 6.05 -7.60 -3.73
N GLU A 27 5.21 -7.00 -2.88
CA GLU A 27 5.07 -5.56 -2.70
C GLU A 27 6.38 -4.91 -2.25
N LYS A 28 7.09 -5.52 -1.29
CA LYS A 28 8.34 -4.98 -0.77
C LYS A 28 9.49 -4.96 -1.80
N PRO A 29 9.83 -6.06 -2.49
CA PRO A 29 10.83 -6.01 -3.55
C PRO A 29 10.48 -5.03 -4.66
N LEU A 30 9.21 -4.97 -5.08
CA LEU A 30 8.77 -4.02 -6.11
C LEU A 30 9.01 -2.57 -5.66
N MET A 31 8.59 -2.24 -4.45
CA MET A 31 8.71 -0.88 -3.92
C MET A 31 10.17 -0.44 -3.83
N LEU A 32 11.06 -1.31 -3.32
CA LEU A 32 12.48 -1.04 -3.23
C LEU A 32 13.12 -0.82 -4.61
N GLU A 33 12.73 -1.61 -5.61
CA GLU A 33 13.21 -1.46 -6.98
C GLU A 33 12.73 -0.15 -7.63
N LEU A 34 11.48 0.26 -7.38
CA LEU A 34 10.95 1.55 -7.85
C LEU A 34 11.72 2.71 -7.23
N CYS A 35 11.95 2.68 -5.92
CA CYS A 35 12.76 3.67 -5.21
C CYS A 35 14.18 3.76 -5.79
N LYS A 36 14.83 2.61 -5.98
CA LYS A 36 16.19 2.52 -6.53
C LYS A 36 16.26 3.12 -7.94
N ARG A 37 15.33 2.75 -8.83
CA ARG A 37 15.26 3.31 -10.20
C ARG A 37 14.97 4.80 -10.24
N CYS A 38 14.35 5.33 -9.18
CA CYS A 38 14.10 6.76 -9.04
C CYS A 38 15.25 7.52 -8.38
N GLY A 39 16.30 6.84 -7.92
CA GLY A 39 17.43 7.44 -7.24
C GLY A 39 17.14 7.85 -5.79
N ILE A 40 16.13 7.25 -5.16
CA ILE A 40 15.85 7.45 -3.74
C ILE A 40 16.90 6.68 -2.94
N LEU A 41 17.58 7.38 -2.02
CA LEU A 41 18.58 6.77 -1.14
C LEU A 41 17.90 5.81 -0.16
N GLU A 42 18.55 4.69 0.16
CA GLU A 42 18.01 3.71 1.12
C GLU A 42 17.75 4.32 2.50
N SER A 43 18.52 5.33 2.91
CA SER A 43 18.32 6.08 4.15
C SER A 43 17.02 6.92 4.18
N HIS A 44 16.35 7.07 3.04
CA HIS A 44 15.08 7.75 2.86
C HIS A 44 13.91 6.78 2.69
N ILE A 45 14.14 5.48 2.91
CA ILE A 45 13.12 4.45 2.79
C ILE A 45 13.00 3.74 4.13
N ASP A 46 11.83 3.81 4.74
CA ASP A 46 11.47 2.99 5.88
C ASP A 46 10.45 1.94 5.43
N ALA A 47 10.95 0.71 5.28
CA ALA A 47 10.19 -0.49 4.94
C ALA A 47 10.17 -1.49 6.12
N THR A 48 10.34 -0.99 7.35
CA THR A 48 10.39 -1.83 8.55
C THR A 48 8.98 -2.31 8.92
N ASN A 49 8.90 -3.50 9.50
CA ASN A 49 7.62 -4.00 9.99
C ASN A 49 7.11 -3.05 11.08
N PHE A 50 5.89 -2.57 10.91
CA PHE A 50 5.26 -1.67 11.85
C PHE A 50 5.32 -2.21 13.29
N LYS A 51 5.79 -1.36 14.20
CA LYS A 51 5.72 -1.59 15.64
C LYS A 51 4.91 -0.46 16.23
N LYS A 52 3.73 -0.78 16.75
CA LYS A 52 2.85 0.20 17.39
C LYS A 52 3.61 0.91 18.51
N ASP A 53 3.77 2.21 18.39
CA ASP A 53 4.21 3.07 19.48
C ASP A 53 3.06 3.17 20.50
N LYS A 54 3.27 2.60 21.68
CA LYS A 54 2.29 2.60 22.76
C LYS A 54 2.08 3.99 23.38
N LYS A 55 2.93 4.97 23.04
CA LYS A 55 2.82 6.36 23.53
C LYS A 55 1.94 7.22 22.64
N LEU A 56 1.69 6.81 21.40
CA LEU A 56 0.78 7.51 20.50
C LEU A 56 -0.65 7.03 20.76
N GLU A 57 -1.57 7.98 20.89
CA GLU A 57 -3.00 7.72 21.02
C GLU A 57 -3.54 7.00 19.76
N TYR A 58 -2.91 7.30 18.62
CA TYR A 58 -3.18 6.68 17.35
C TYR A 58 -1.90 6.43 16.57
N ASP A 59 -1.62 5.15 16.29
CA ASP A 59 -0.49 4.73 15.47
C ASP A 59 -0.96 3.66 14.49
N ARG A 60 -0.79 3.95 13.20
CA ARG A 60 -1.35 3.17 12.09
C ARG A 60 -0.22 2.48 11.32
N GLU A 61 -0.40 1.19 11.06
CA GLU A 61 0.47 0.44 10.16
C GLU A 61 0.34 0.98 8.74
N VAL A 62 1.48 1.37 8.18
CA VAL A 62 1.66 1.70 6.77
C VAL A 62 2.70 0.76 6.19
N ASP A 63 2.53 0.35 4.92
CA ASP A 63 3.46 -0.57 4.28
C ASP A 63 4.88 0.04 4.11
N PHE A 64 4.97 1.33 3.73
CA PHE A 64 6.26 2.06 3.61
C PHE A 64 6.13 3.54 4.03
N LYS A 65 7.26 4.11 4.44
CA LYS A 65 7.43 5.57 4.55
C LYS A 65 8.61 6.00 3.69
N LEU A 66 8.41 7.05 2.89
CA LEU A 66 9.46 7.69 2.10
C LEU A 66 9.72 9.08 2.65
N TYR A 67 10.99 9.47 2.72
CA TYR A 67 11.39 10.79 3.19
C TYR A 67 11.84 11.64 2.02
N ASN A 68 11.40 12.90 1.97
CA ASN A 68 11.95 13.87 1.03
C ASN A 68 13.46 14.11 1.27
N LYS A 69 14.12 14.84 0.37
CA LYS A 69 15.59 14.99 0.33
C LYS A 69 16.22 15.52 1.63
N ASP A 70 15.52 16.35 2.37
CA ASP A 70 15.92 16.93 3.66
C ASP A 70 15.26 16.24 4.87
N ARG A 71 14.43 15.21 4.64
CA ARG A 71 13.68 14.45 5.65
C ARG A 71 12.69 15.27 6.48
N SER A 72 12.33 16.47 6.02
CA SER A 72 11.32 17.33 6.66
C SER A 72 9.89 16.83 6.44
N LYS A 73 9.66 16.05 5.38
CA LYS A 73 8.36 15.46 5.04
C LYS A 73 8.46 13.95 4.91
N VAL A 74 7.45 13.28 5.44
CA VAL A 74 7.23 11.84 5.30
C VAL A 74 6.03 11.60 4.40
N TYR A 75 6.20 10.70 3.43
CA TYR A 75 5.14 10.20 2.56
C TYR A 75 4.81 8.78 2.97
N ARG A 76 3.58 8.54 3.37
CA ARG A 76 3.04 7.23 3.72
C ARG A 76 2.56 6.55 2.45
N VAL A 77 3.18 5.42 2.14
CA VAL A 77 2.93 4.69 0.90
C VAL A 77 2.30 3.35 1.21
N GLU A 78 1.17 3.11 0.56
CA GLU A 78 0.47 1.83 0.58
C GLU A 78 0.63 1.14 -0.75
N VAL A 79 0.93 -0.17 -0.72
CA VAL A 79 1.05 -0.98 -1.93
C VAL A 79 0.06 -2.13 -1.84
N LYS A 80 -0.72 -2.32 -2.90
CA LYS A 80 -1.72 -3.39 -3.01
C LYS A 80 -1.66 -4.02 -4.40
N LEU A 81 -0.80 -5.02 -4.56
CA LEU A 81 -0.66 -5.74 -5.84
C LEU A 81 -1.68 -6.85 -6.02
N MET A 82 -2.25 -7.33 -4.90
CA MET A 82 -3.10 -8.50 -4.84
C MET A 82 -4.55 -8.10 -4.57
N SER A 83 -5.34 -7.92 -5.63
CA SER A 83 -6.74 -8.41 -5.79
C SER A 83 -7.37 -7.75 -7.02
N LYS A 84 -7.61 -8.55 -8.06
CA LYS A 84 -8.50 -8.14 -9.17
C LYS A 84 -9.89 -7.91 -8.58
N GLY A 85 -10.29 -6.65 -8.41
CA GLY A 85 -11.64 -6.27 -8.02
C GLY A 85 -12.02 -6.44 -6.55
N ASN A 86 -11.08 -6.25 -5.59
CA ASN A 86 -11.51 -5.98 -4.21
C ASN A 86 -11.49 -4.46 -3.93
N PRO A 87 -12.61 -3.74 -4.12
CA PRO A 87 -12.68 -2.29 -3.88
C PRO A 87 -12.30 -1.91 -2.44
N GLU A 88 -12.51 -2.82 -1.46
CA GLU A 88 -12.17 -2.61 -0.04
C GLU A 88 -10.67 -2.34 0.20
N SER A 89 -9.80 -2.77 -0.73
CA SER A 89 -8.36 -2.56 -0.57
C SER A 89 -7.92 -1.11 -0.77
N ALA A 90 -8.72 -0.30 -1.49
CA ALA A 90 -8.48 1.13 -1.61
C ALA A 90 -8.96 1.91 -0.37
N ASP A 91 -9.96 1.43 0.39
CA ASP A 91 -10.41 2.11 1.62
C ASP A 91 -9.33 2.10 2.72
N ALA A 92 -8.34 1.21 2.59
CA ALA A 92 -7.16 1.19 3.44
C ALA A 92 -6.44 2.54 3.47
N VAL A 93 -6.53 3.35 2.40
CA VAL A 93 -5.87 4.66 2.34
C VAL A 93 -6.43 5.65 3.37
N ILE A 94 -7.75 5.61 3.62
CA ILE A 94 -8.42 6.46 4.61
C ILE A 94 -8.05 5.98 6.01
N ALA A 95 -8.06 4.67 6.21
CA ALA A 95 -7.71 4.03 7.47
C ALA A 95 -6.21 4.05 7.79
N ARG A 96 -5.36 4.52 6.87
CA ARG A 96 -3.90 4.59 7.06
C ARG A 96 -3.33 6.00 6.88
N ASP A 97 -4.19 6.96 6.52
CA ASP A 97 -3.80 8.35 6.25
C ASP A 97 -2.63 8.38 5.25
N THR A 98 -2.87 7.72 4.12
CA THR A 98 -1.92 7.44 3.05
C THR A 98 -1.76 8.63 2.10
N ASP A 99 -0.52 8.96 1.76
CA ASP A 99 -0.21 10.00 0.76
C ASP A 99 -0.14 9.42 -0.66
N ILE A 100 0.41 8.20 -0.80
CA ILE A 100 0.67 7.56 -2.09
C ILE A 100 0.12 6.13 -2.09
N PHE A 101 -0.73 5.80 -3.06
CA PHE A 101 -1.32 4.47 -3.23
C PHE A 101 -0.86 3.80 -4.53
N ILE A 102 -0.18 2.66 -4.42
CA ILE A 102 0.30 1.90 -5.58
C ILE A 102 -0.50 0.60 -5.69
N ALA A 103 -1.11 0.38 -6.85
CA ALA A 103 -1.90 -0.82 -7.09
C ALA A 103 -1.61 -1.44 -8.46
N TYR A 104 -1.80 -2.76 -8.58
CA TYR A 104 -1.69 -3.40 -9.89
C TYR A 104 -2.79 -2.93 -10.83
N THR A 105 -4.04 -2.86 -10.35
CA THR A 105 -5.20 -2.35 -11.10
C THR A 105 -6.05 -1.44 -10.23
N LEU A 106 -6.53 -0.33 -10.81
CA LEU A 106 -7.53 0.55 -10.20
C LEU A 106 -8.77 0.63 -11.12
N SER A 107 -9.96 0.54 -10.54
CA SER A 107 -11.19 0.88 -11.26
C SER A 107 -11.31 2.41 -11.37
N GLU A 108 -12.14 2.91 -12.28
CA GLU A 108 -12.41 4.35 -12.38
C GLU A 108 -12.99 4.93 -11.09
N GLN A 109 -13.85 4.17 -10.41
CA GLN A 109 -14.40 4.58 -9.11
C GLN A 109 -13.30 4.73 -8.05
N ASN A 110 -12.32 3.81 -8.00
CA ASN A 110 -11.20 3.92 -7.07
C ASN A 110 -10.33 5.16 -7.38
N LYS A 111 -10.09 5.45 -8.66
CA LYS A 111 -9.34 6.65 -9.05
C LYS A 111 -10.05 7.92 -8.63
N GLN A 112 -11.35 8.04 -8.92
CA GLN A 112 -12.16 9.19 -8.52
C GLN A 112 -12.18 9.37 -6.99
N GLN A 113 -12.27 8.28 -6.24
CA GLN A 113 -12.20 8.32 -4.77
C GLN A 113 -10.83 8.82 -4.29
N LEU A 114 -9.73 8.28 -4.83
CA LEU A 114 -8.38 8.71 -4.48
C LEU A 114 -8.15 10.20 -4.81
N GLU A 115 -8.64 10.65 -5.97
CA GLU A 115 -8.58 12.06 -6.38
C GLU A 115 -9.39 12.95 -5.43
N SER A 116 -10.60 12.55 -5.04
CA SER A 116 -11.43 13.29 -4.09
C SER A 116 -10.79 13.40 -2.70
N LEU A 117 -9.95 12.43 -2.33
CA LEU A 117 -9.20 12.40 -1.08
C LEU A 117 -7.83 13.07 -1.19
N ASN A 118 -7.48 13.61 -2.36
CA ASN A 118 -6.17 14.19 -2.67
C ASN A 118 -5.00 13.21 -2.43
N ILE A 119 -5.22 11.93 -2.72
CA ILE A 119 -4.23 10.86 -2.58
C ILE A 119 -3.61 10.60 -3.94
N VAL A 120 -2.29 10.65 -4.01
CA VAL A 120 -1.58 10.35 -5.25
C VAL A 120 -1.62 8.84 -5.49
N TYR A 121 -1.89 8.42 -6.72
CA TYR A 121 -1.98 7.00 -7.03
C TYR A 121 -1.20 6.58 -8.26
N LEU A 122 -0.79 5.31 -8.27
CA LEU A 122 -0.09 4.69 -9.38
C LEU A 122 -0.70 3.32 -9.70
N ALA A 123 -1.35 3.22 -10.86
CA ALA A 123 -1.79 1.94 -11.42
C ALA A 123 -0.68 1.36 -12.30
N LEU A 124 -0.26 0.11 -12.04
CA LEU A 124 0.85 -0.53 -12.76
C LEU A 124 0.40 -1.21 -14.06
N LYS A 125 -0.80 -1.77 -14.09
CA LYS A 125 -1.31 -2.48 -15.29
C LYS A 125 -1.47 -1.50 -16.44
N ASN A 126 -0.88 -1.85 -17.58
CA ASN A 126 -0.89 -1.06 -18.82
C ASN A 126 -0.22 0.33 -18.70
N ASN A 127 0.58 0.56 -17.66
CA ASN A 127 1.36 1.80 -17.54
C ASN A 127 2.76 1.58 -18.15
N SER A 128 3.05 2.28 -19.25
CA SER A 128 4.36 2.24 -19.92
C SER A 128 5.41 3.13 -19.24
N ASN A 129 5.00 4.06 -18.38
CA ASN A 129 5.82 5.12 -17.80
C ASN A 129 5.88 5.06 -16.26
N ILE A 130 5.81 3.86 -15.69
CA ILE A 130 5.77 3.62 -14.23
C ILE A 130 6.81 4.44 -13.46
N ILE A 131 8.05 4.52 -13.97
CA ILE A 131 9.14 5.25 -13.29
C ILE A 131 8.89 6.76 -13.28
N LEU A 132 8.40 7.30 -14.39
CA LEU A 132 8.13 8.74 -14.50
C LEU A 132 6.94 9.13 -13.61
N ASP A 133 5.88 8.33 -13.62
CA ASP A 133 4.69 8.60 -12.83
C ASP A 133 4.95 8.42 -11.34
N PHE A 134 5.76 7.41 -10.96
CA PHE A 134 6.21 7.26 -9.58
C PHE A 134 7.06 8.46 -9.12
N LYS A 135 7.94 9.01 -9.98
CA LYS A 135 8.69 10.24 -9.65
C LYS A 135 7.80 11.45 -9.46
N LYS A 136 6.74 11.59 -10.24
CA LYS A 136 5.77 12.70 -10.08
C LYS A 136 4.97 12.59 -8.78
N ALA A 137 4.89 11.39 -8.21
CA ALA A 137 4.15 11.14 -6.98
C ALA A 137 4.91 11.49 -5.69
N LEU A 138 6.23 11.76 -5.79
CA LEU A 138 7.14 12.06 -4.66
C LEU A 138 7.40 13.56 -4.56
#